data_AF-A0A1E3NMN8-F1
#
_entry.id   AF-A0A1E3NMN8-F1
#
_cell.length_a   1.000
_cell.length_b   1.000
_cell.length_c   1.000
_cell.angle_alpha   90.00
_cell.angle_beta   90.00
_cell.angle_gamma   90.00
#
_symmetry.space_group_name_H-M   'P 1'
#
loop_
_entity.id
_entity.type
_entity.pdbx_description
1 polymer ?
#
loop_
_entity_poly.entity_id
_entity_poly.type
_entity_poly.pdbx_seq_one_letter_code
_entity_poly.pdbx_strand_id
1 'polypeptide(L)'
;MGRPNREILSGGKRYKDAKKFKSRVSEVVFDKEKRKDYLTGFHKRKLERKKKAQDYLEEQAKKDRLEERARIREERKLQVQKKLAEMKEAMELNPFLEKDQEGNSSDNTSDDDSDILTEKNVGFEEGDNESGTEIEERNGKDEDDQGNDRESNKMTTGILKKQIYEIDNDSAPVSGTSEVVIESLDNPNTFDLDAVTKKMNVDLSKTDDVLSSSITRAKKYARLMGMSDSPEEKEKVSKPKKKKFRYLSKTERKMKNMKEKNKSFKKRKKE
;
A
#
# COMPACT_ATOMS: atom_id res chain seq x y z
N MET A 1 30.04 -39.85 10.54
CA MET A 1 30.80 -38.97 11.46
C MET A 1 30.18 -37.57 11.41
N GLY A 2 29.85 -36.99 12.56
CA GLY A 2 29.26 -35.65 12.65
C GLY A 2 30.28 -34.54 12.36
N ARG A 3 29.82 -33.40 11.83
CA ARG A 3 30.69 -32.25 11.58
C ARG A 3 31.29 -31.73 12.89
N PRO A 4 32.58 -31.35 12.94
CA PRO A 4 33.21 -30.88 14.17
C PRO A 4 32.56 -29.58 14.68
N ASN A 5 32.50 -29.41 16.00
CA ASN A 5 31.89 -28.24 16.65
C ASN A 5 32.42 -26.90 16.11
N ARG A 6 33.71 -26.85 15.74
CA ARG A 6 34.32 -25.67 15.11
C ARG A 6 33.69 -25.32 13.77
N GLU A 7 33.30 -26.30 12.96
CA GLU A 7 32.64 -26.07 11.66
C GLU A 7 31.17 -25.63 11.85
N ILE A 8 30.48 -26.19 12.82
CA ILE A 8 29.09 -25.80 13.17
C ILE A 8 29.07 -24.36 13.69
N LEU A 9 30.02 -24.00 14.56
CA LEU A 9 30.10 -22.66 15.17
C LEU A 9 30.71 -21.60 14.23
N SER A 10 31.63 -21.97 13.33
CA SER A 10 32.22 -21.04 12.34
C SER A 10 31.52 -21.00 10.99
N GLY A 11 30.58 -21.92 10.73
CA GLY A 11 29.79 -21.97 9.49
C GLY A 11 29.02 -20.69 9.21
N GLY A 12 28.63 -19.95 10.25
CA GLY A 12 28.00 -18.63 10.11
C GLY A 12 28.91 -17.57 9.47
N LYS A 13 30.24 -17.62 9.67
CA LYS A 13 31.19 -16.71 9.00
C LYS A 13 31.31 -17.10 7.52
N ARG A 14 31.52 -18.38 7.22
CA ARG A 14 31.58 -18.90 5.83
C ARG A 14 30.30 -18.58 5.04
N TYR A 15 29.13 -18.72 5.67
CA TYR A 15 27.85 -18.36 5.05
C TYR A 15 27.74 -16.86 4.78
N LYS A 16 28.11 -16.02 5.74
CA LYS A 16 28.13 -14.56 5.57
C LYS A 16 29.10 -14.14 4.47
N ASP A 17 30.27 -14.74 4.41
CA ASP A 17 31.27 -14.41 3.42
C ASP A 17 30.85 -14.93 2.03
N ALA A 18 30.36 -16.16 1.91
CA ALA A 18 29.75 -16.66 0.67
C ALA A 18 28.57 -15.81 0.20
N LYS A 19 27.75 -15.29 1.12
CA LYS A 19 26.65 -14.38 0.79
C LYS A 19 27.15 -13.01 0.30
N LYS A 20 28.24 -12.48 0.86
CA LYS A 20 28.89 -11.25 0.38
C LYS A 20 29.49 -11.42 -1.01
N PHE A 21 30.04 -12.60 -1.30
CA PHE A 21 30.62 -12.89 -2.62
C PHE A 21 29.57 -13.23 -3.68
N LYS A 22 28.41 -13.80 -3.31
CA LYS A 22 27.30 -14.05 -4.26
C LYS A 22 26.76 -12.79 -4.95
N SER A 23 26.79 -11.64 -4.26
CA SER A 23 26.36 -10.36 -4.84
C SER A 23 27.51 -9.57 -5.48
N ARG A 24 28.76 -10.01 -5.32
CA ARG A 24 29.93 -9.34 -5.91
C ARG A 24 30.30 -10.06 -7.19
N VAL A 25 30.19 -9.35 -8.31
CA VAL A 25 30.75 -9.81 -9.59
C VAL A 25 32.27 -9.80 -9.44
N SER A 26 32.92 -10.94 -9.73
CA SER A 26 34.36 -11.14 -9.54
C SER A 26 35.20 -10.31 -10.50
N GLU A 27 34.73 -10.11 -11.72
CA GLU A 27 35.40 -9.32 -12.75
C GLU A 27 34.36 -8.72 -13.70
N VAL A 28 34.53 -7.45 -14.07
CA VAL A 28 33.68 -6.76 -15.06
C VAL A 28 34.49 -6.64 -16.35
N VAL A 29 34.25 -7.55 -17.29
CA VAL A 29 34.88 -7.52 -18.62
C VAL A 29 34.06 -6.59 -19.53
N PHE A 30 34.74 -5.64 -20.16
CA PHE A 30 34.10 -4.71 -21.09
C PHE A 30 34.04 -5.29 -22.49
N ASP A 31 32.83 -5.63 -22.91
CA ASP A 31 32.54 -6.18 -24.23
C ASP A 31 31.99 -5.07 -25.15
N LYS A 32 32.78 -4.72 -26.17
CA LYS A 32 32.46 -3.61 -27.09
C LYS A 32 31.20 -3.89 -27.91
N GLU A 33 30.95 -5.16 -28.26
CA GLU A 33 29.79 -5.55 -29.04
C GLU A 33 28.51 -5.44 -28.22
N LYS A 34 28.52 -5.97 -26.99
CA LYS A 34 27.40 -5.80 -26.04
C LYS A 34 27.14 -4.34 -25.71
N ARG A 35 28.18 -3.50 -25.65
CA ARG A 35 27.98 -2.05 -25.48
C ARG A 35 27.29 -1.44 -26.70
N LYS A 36 27.68 -1.83 -27.91
CA LYS A 36 27.03 -1.35 -29.15
C LYS A 36 25.56 -1.75 -29.17
N ASP A 37 25.25 -3.00 -28.86
CA ASP A 37 23.88 -3.51 -28.76
C ASP A 37 23.07 -2.81 -27.65
N TYR A 38 23.73 -2.51 -26.53
CA TYR A 38 23.11 -1.72 -25.47
C TYR A 38 22.91 -0.26 -25.91
N LEU A 39 23.78 0.34 -26.71
CA LEU A 39 23.55 1.71 -27.17
C LEU A 39 22.50 1.80 -28.28
N THR A 40 22.37 0.80 -29.15
CA THR A 40 21.41 0.86 -30.27
C THR A 40 20.07 0.18 -29.94
N GLY A 41 20.06 -0.81 -29.04
CA GLY A 41 18.90 -1.66 -28.72
C GLY A 41 17.90 -1.07 -27.72
N PHE A 42 17.64 0.24 -27.73
CA PHE A 42 16.73 0.87 -26.76
C PHE A 42 15.31 0.28 -26.78
N HIS A 43 14.78 0.00 -27.97
CA HIS A 43 13.46 -0.62 -28.11
C HIS A 43 13.43 -2.03 -27.51
N LYS A 44 14.46 -2.85 -27.78
CA LYS A 44 14.62 -4.18 -27.18
C LYS A 44 14.61 -4.11 -25.65
N ARG A 45 15.38 -3.21 -25.05
CA ARG A 45 15.37 -3.01 -23.58
C ARG A 45 14.05 -2.47 -23.04
N LYS A 46 13.32 -1.66 -23.82
CA LYS A 46 12.00 -1.18 -23.42
C LYS A 46 11.02 -2.35 -23.36
N LEU A 47 11.02 -3.22 -24.37
CA LEU A 47 10.20 -4.43 -24.40
C LEU A 47 10.61 -5.42 -23.29
N GLU A 48 11.90 -5.67 -23.11
CA GLU A 48 12.41 -6.53 -22.04
C GLU A 48 11.99 -6.03 -20.65
N ARG A 49 12.03 -4.72 -20.41
CA ARG A 49 11.56 -4.14 -19.15
C ARG A 49 10.06 -4.33 -18.95
N LYS A 50 9.26 -4.14 -20.00
CA LYS A 50 7.81 -4.39 -19.95
C LYS A 50 7.53 -5.86 -19.66
N LYS A 51 8.18 -6.78 -20.38
CA LYS A 51 8.03 -8.23 -20.20
C LYS A 51 8.46 -8.65 -18.80
N LYS A 52 9.62 -8.20 -18.31
CA LYS A 52 10.08 -8.49 -16.95
C LYS A 52 9.12 -7.97 -15.87
N ALA A 53 8.47 -6.83 -16.11
CA ALA A 53 7.46 -6.31 -15.20
C ALA A 53 6.20 -7.18 -15.21
N GLN A 54 5.77 -7.67 -16.38
CA GLN A 54 4.66 -8.62 -16.52
C GLN A 54 4.99 -9.96 -15.82
N ASP A 55 6.15 -10.55 -16.13
CA ASP A 55 6.63 -11.81 -15.54
C ASP A 55 6.67 -11.71 -14.00
N TYR A 56 7.16 -10.59 -13.45
CA TYR A 56 7.19 -10.36 -12.01
C TYR A 56 5.79 -10.32 -11.37
N LEU A 57 4.84 -9.65 -12.03
CA LEU A 57 3.46 -9.60 -11.55
C LEU A 57 2.79 -10.98 -11.62
N GLU A 58 3.04 -11.75 -12.68
CA GLU A 58 2.54 -13.12 -12.81
C GLU A 58 3.12 -14.06 -11.75
N GLU A 59 4.42 -13.98 -11.48
CA GLU A 59 5.06 -14.74 -10.41
C GLU A 59 4.48 -14.41 -9.03
N GLN A 60 4.23 -13.12 -8.78
CA GLN A 60 3.61 -12.66 -7.55
C GLN A 60 2.19 -13.24 -7.41
N ALA A 61 1.36 -13.12 -8.45
CA ALA A 61 0.01 -13.65 -8.46
C ALA A 61 -0.04 -15.18 -8.28
N LYS A 62 0.91 -15.91 -8.89
CA LYS A 62 1.04 -17.37 -8.70
C LYS A 62 1.37 -17.72 -7.25
N LYS A 63 2.28 -16.98 -6.61
CA LYS A 63 2.62 -17.16 -5.18
C LYS A 63 1.42 -16.87 -4.29
N ASP A 64 0.74 -15.76 -4.52
CA ASP A 64 -0.43 -15.35 -3.75
C ASP A 64 -1.56 -16.40 -3.85
N ARG A 65 -1.82 -16.94 -5.06
CA ARG A 65 -2.80 -18.02 -5.27
C ARG A 65 -2.41 -19.31 -4.56
N LEU A 66 -1.13 -19.64 -4.51
CA LEU A 66 -0.64 -20.83 -3.82
C LEU A 66 -0.76 -20.67 -2.29
N GLU A 67 -0.44 -19.50 -1.77
CA GLU A 67 -0.61 -19.14 -0.36
C GLU A 67 -2.08 -19.16 0.06
N GLU A 68 -2.98 -18.62 -0.76
CA GLU A 68 -4.43 -18.67 -0.52
C GLU A 68 -4.94 -20.11 -0.48
N ARG A 69 -4.54 -20.95 -1.44
CA ARG A 69 -4.88 -22.39 -1.43
C ARG A 69 -4.35 -23.09 -0.19
N ALA A 70 -3.14 -22.76 0.26
CA ALA A 70 -2.57 -23.31 1.48
C ALA A 70 -3.39 -22.90 2.71
N ARG A 71 -3.77 -21.61 2.82
CA ARG A 71 -4.64 -21.12 3.90
C ARG A 71 -5.99 -21.81 3.93
N ILE A 72 -6.66 -21.96 2.79
CA ILE A 72 -7.95 -22.67 2.71
C ILE A 72 -7.80 -24.13 3.19
N ARG A 73 -6.71 -24.80 2.81
CA ARG A 73 -6.44 -26.18 3.29
C ARG A 73 -6.21 -26.22 4.80
N GLU A 74 -5.47 -25.27 5.36
CA GLU A 74 -5.25 -25.17 6.80
C GLU A 74 -6.54 -24.86 7.56
N GLU A 75 -7.36 -23.94 7.07
CA GLU A 75 -8.67 -23.61 7.65
C GLU A 75 -9.60 -24.82 7.66
N ARG A 76 -9.68 -25.56 6.54
CA ARG A 76 -10.46 -26.82 6.48
C ARG A 76 -9.95 -27.85 7.48
N LYS A 77 -8.63 -28.04 7.59
CA LYS A 77 -8.04 -28.96 8.58
C LYS A 77 -8.39 -28.56 10.00
N LEU A 78 -8.30 -27.27 10.33
CA LEU A 78 -8.67 -26.75 11.64
C LEU A 78 -10.16 -26.91 11.93
N GLN A 79 -11.04 -26.67 10.96
CA GLN A 79 -12.48 -26.91 11.10
C GLN A 79 -12.79 -28.38 11.36
N VAL A 80 -12.16 -29.30 10.62
CA VAL A 80 -12.32 -30.74 10.84
C VAL A 80 -11.84 -31.14 12.24
N GLN A 81 -10.68 -30.65 12.68
CA GLN A 81 -10.16 -30.93 14.03
C GLN A 81 -11.08 -30.41 15.13
N LYS A 82 -11.66 -29.20 14.97
CA LYS A 82 -12.64 -28.65 15.91
C LYS A 82 -13.88 -29.53 15.98
N LYS A 83 -14.46 -29.92 14.84
CA LYS A 83 -15.63 -30.81 14.79
C LYS A 83 -15.35 -32.18 15.44
N LEU A 84 -14.17 -32.76 15.20
CA LEU A 84 -13.76 -34.01 15.85
C LEU A 84 -13.60 -33.85 17.37
N ALA A 85 -13.06 -32.72 17.84
CA ALA A 85 -12.96 -32.42 19.26
C ALA A 85 -14.34 -32.23 19.90
N GLU A 86 -15.24 -31.50 19.26
CA GLU A 86 -16.64 -31.32 19.70
C GLU A 86 -17.38 -32.67 19.76
N MET A 87 -17.18 -33.55 18.77
CA MET A 87 -17.76 -34.90 18.78
C MET A 87 -17.23 -35.75 19.94
N LYS A 88 -15.92 -35.69 20.21
CA LYS A 88 -15.31 -36.38 21.35
C LYS A 88 -15.81 -35.85 22.69
N GLU A 89 -15.90 -34.53 22.86
CA GLU A 89 -16.45 -33.91 24.07
C GLU A 89 -17.92 -34.28 24.28
N ALA A 90 -18.72 -34.32 23.21
CA ALA A 90 -20.11 -34.78 23.27
C ALA A 90 -20.25 -36.26 23.65
N MET A 91 -19.31 -37.12 23.21
CA MET A 91 -19.23 -38.53 23.63
C MET A 91 -18.85 -38.65 25.11
N GLU A 92 -17.85 -37.89 25.59
CA GLU A 92 -17.41 -37.89 26.99
C GLU A 92 -18.52 -37.40 27.96
N LEU A 93 -19.38 -36.47 27.52
CA LEU A 93 -20.50 -35.96 28.32
C LEU A 93 -21.73 -36.88 28.36
N ASN A 94 -21.84 -37.87 27.48
CA ASN A 94 -22.95 -38.84 27.45
C ASN A 94 -22.44 -40.30 27.45
N PRO A 95 -21.99 -40.84 28.61
CA PRO A 95 -21.44 -42.20 28.69
C PRO A 95 -22.47 -43.32 28.48
N PHE A 96 -23.76 -42.99 28.41
CA PHE A 96 -24.85 -43.97 28.30
C PHE A 96 -25.16 -44.38 26.85
N LEU A 97 -24.69 -43.65 25.83
CA LEU A 97 -24.90 -44.00 24.41
C LEU A 97 -23.88 -45.00 23.85
N GLU A 98 -22.93 -45.47 24.64
CA GLU A 98 -21.78 -46.26 24.17
C GLU A 98 -22.11 -47.73 23.84
N LYS A 99 -23.33 -48.22 24.13
CA LYS A 99 -23.61 -49.67 24.10
C LYS A 99 -24.19 -50.24 22.78
N ASP A 100 -24.64 -49.41 21.84
CA ASP A 100 -25.41 -49.91 20.67
C ASP A 100 -24.78 -49.60 19.29
N GLN A 101 -23.54 -49.10 19.21
CA GLN A 101 -22.91 -48.67 17.94
C GLN A 101 -21.62 -49.45 17.57
N GLU A 102 -21.47 -50.69 18.05
CA GLU A 102 -20.48 -51.63 17.50
C GLU A 102 -21.01 -52.27 16.21
N GLY A 103 -21.06 -51.52 15.11
CA GLY A 103 -21.60 -52.11 13.87
C GLY A 103 -21.74 -51.23 12.65
N ASN A 104 -20.82 -50.29 12.37
CA ASN A 104 -20.69 -49.80 11.00
C ASN A 104 -19.29 -49.26 10.71
N SER A 105 -18.40 -50.17 10.30
CA SER A 105 -17.17 -49.82 9.62
C SER A 105 -17.53 -49.36 8.20
N SER A 106 -17.73 -48.06 8.00
CA SER A 106 -17.77 -47.48 6.65
C SER A 106 -16.50 -46.68 6.41
N ASP A 107 -15.55 -47.38 5.77
CA ASP A 107 -14.66 -46.88 4.73
C ASP A 107 -14.73 -45.36 4.50
N ASN A 108 -13.87 -44.62 5.19
CA ASN A 108 -13.55 -43.24 4.80
C ASN A 108 -12.30 -43.32 3.93
N THR A 109 -12.55 -43.52 2.64
CA THR A 109 -11.58 -43.31 1.57
C THR A 109 -10.89 -41.98 1.81
N SER A 110 -9.59 -42.07 2.07
CA SER A 110 -8.73 -40.91 2.07
C SER A 110 -8.58 -40.52 0.61
N ASP A 111 -9.45 -39.62 0.13
CA ASP A 111 -9.31 -39.03 -1.19
C ASP A 111 -8.00 -38.22 -1.19
N ASP A 112 -6.96 -38.93 -1.60
CA ASP A 112 -5.74 -38.41 -2.17
C ASP A 112 -6.14 -37.62 -3.42
N ASP A 113 -6.44 -36.33 -3.24
CA ASP A 113 -6.52 -35.35 -4.33
C ASP A 113 -5.10 -35.15 -4.90
N SER A 114 -4.56 -36.19 -5.53
CA SER A 114 -3.42 -36.13 -6.42
C SER A 114 -3.89 -35.61 -7.78
N ASP A 115 -3.38 -34.42 -8.12
CA ASP A 115 -3.22 -33.89 -9.48
C ASP A 115 -4.27 -34.27 -10.54
N ILE A 116 -5.35 -33.50 -10.62
CA ILE A 116 -5.95 -33.16 -11.93
C ILE A 116 -5.13 -32.00 -12.52
N LEU A 117 -3.98 -32.38 -13.08
CA LEU A 117 -3.34 -31.66 -14.19
C LEU A 117 -4.14 -31.96 -15.46
N THR A 118 -5.32 -31.36 -15.60
CA THR A 118 -5.91 -31.16 -16.92
C THR A 118 -5.57 -29.75 -17.38
N GLU A 119 -4.48 -29.66 -18.14
CA GLU A 119 -4.31 -28.66 -19.20
C GLU A 119 -5.57 -28.66 -20.06
N LYS A 120 -6.56 -27.84 -19.71
CA LYS A 120 -7.45 -27.26 -20.71
C LYS A 120 -6.81 -25.94 -21.13
N ASN A 121 -5.96 -26.05 -22.15
CA ASN A 121 -5.77 -25.00 -23.13
C ASN A 121 -7.15 -24.60 -23.64
N VAL A 122 -7.73 -23.55 -23.07
CA VAL A 122 -8.82 -22.83 -23.72
C VAL A 122 -8.14 -21.90 -24.71
N GLY A 123 -7.99 -22.40 -25.94
CA GLY A 123 -7.61 -21.56 -27.07
C GLY A 123 -8.63 -20.44 -27.20
N PHE A 124 -8.18 -19.22 -26.99
CA PHE A 124 -8.90 -18.05 -27.43
C PHE A 124 -8.30 -17.68 -28.79
N GLU A 125 -9.08 -17.93 -29.82
CA GLU A 125 -8.76 -17.69 -31.22
C GLU A 125 -8.35 -16.22 -31.45
N GLU A 126 -7.36 -16.07 -32.33
CA GLU A 126 -7.04 -14.83 -33.02
C GLU A 126 -8.30 -14.33 -33.73
N GLY A 127 -8.79 -13.17 -33.30
CA GLY A 127 -9.77 -12.37 -34.02
C GLY A 127 -9.10 -11.05 -34.40
N ASP A 128 -8.55 -11.01 -35.60
CA ASP A 128 -8.12 -9.80 -36.27
C ASP A 128 -9.27 -8.78 -36.29
N ASN A 129 -9.07 -7.62 -35.66
CA ASN A 129 -9.85 -6.41 -35.94
C ASN A 129 -8.97 -5.18 -35.78
N GLU A 130 -8.38 -4.85 -36.92
CA GLU A 130 -7.87 -3.55 -37.34
C GLU A 130 -8.88 -2.42 -37.02
N SER A 131 -8.50 -1.49 -36.15
CA SER A 131 -8.97 -0.09 -36.23
C SER A 131 -7.98 0.81 -35.52
N GLY A 132 -7.26 1.59 -36.32
CA GLY A 132 -6.35 2.62 -35.84
C GLY A 132 -7.13 3.76 -35.20
N THR A 133 -6.54 4.35 -34.17
CA THR A 133 -6.76 5.76 -33.88
C THR A 133 -5.46 6.33 -33.34
N GLU A 134 -4.78 7.03 -34.23
CA GLU A 134 -3.75 8.02 -33.95
C GLU A 134 -4.32 9.06 -32.98
N ILE A 135 -3.63 9.36 -31.88
CA ILE A 135 -3.76 10.69 -31.28
C ILE A 135 -2.37 11.21 -30.95
N GLU A 136 -2.15 12.36 -31.54
CA GLU A 136 -0.93 13.07 -31.79
C GLU A 136 -0.28 13.68 -30.54
N GLU A 137 1.00 13.92 -30.72
CA GLU A 137 1.86 14.79 -29.94
C GLU A 137 1.24 16.18 -29.74
N ARG A 138 1.26 16.69 -28.51
CA ARG A 138 1.23 18.14 -28.29
C ARG A 138 2.43 18.58 -27.46
N ASN A 139 3.35 19.23 -28.16
CA ASN A 139 4.35 20.13 -27.60
C ASN A 139 3.66 21.34 -26.97
N GLY A 140 4.19 21.79 -25.84
CA GLY A 140 3.83 23.03 -25.17
C GLY A 140 4.97 23.50 -24.26
N LYS A 141 5.91 24.23 -24.87
CA LYS A 141 6.68 25.35 -24.28
C LYS A 141 5.70 26.39 -23.71
N ASP A 142 6.00 27.30 -22.79
CA ASP A 142 7.17 27.71 -22.01
C ASP A 142 6.59 28.61 -20.88
N GLU A 143 7.44 28.93 -19.89
CA GLU A 143 7.42 30.13 -19.03
C GLU A 143 6.74 30.15 -17.65
N ASP A 144 7.54 30.71 -16.75
CA ASP A 144 7.44 30.87 -15.31
C ASP A 144 6.43 31.96 -14.92
N ASP A 145 5.76 31.83 -13.76
CA ASP A 145 5.80 32.91 -12.76
C ASP A 145 5.34 32.40 -11.37
N GLN A 146 5.93 33.02 -10.37
CA GLN A 146 5.93 32.70 -8.94
C GLN A 146 4.69 33.23 -8.23
N GLY A 147 4.42 32.67 -7.03
CA GLY A 147 3.65 33.40 -6.01
C GLY A 147 2.72 32.55 -5.16
N ASN A 148 3.22 32.15 -3.99
CA ASN A 148 2.41 31.85 -2.79
C ASN A 148 1.39 33.00 -2.56
N ASP A 149 0.18 32.78 -2.03
CA ASP A 149 -0.05 32.42 -0.64
C ASP A 149 -1.40 31.72 -0.43
N ARG A 150 -1.35 30.59 0.27
CA ARG A 150 -2.53 29.97 0.89
C ARG A 150 -2.86 30.75 2.14
N GLU A 151 -3.82 31.66 2.05
CA GLU A 151 -4.42 32.24 3.25
C GLU A 151 -5.67 31.47 3.65
N SER A 152 -5.67 31.12 4.93
CA SER A 152 -6.66 30.36 5.67
C SER A 152 -8.11 30.73 5.34
N ASN A 153 -8.94 29.70 5.25
CA ASN A 153 -10.39 29.76 5.22
C ASN A 153 -10.92 30.32 6.57
N LYS A 154 -10.76 31.63 6.78
CA LYS A 154 -11.52 32.40 7.75
C LYS A 154 -12.82 32.76 7.04
N MET A 155 -13.95 32.31 7.57
CA MET A 155 -15.25 32.89 7.23
C MET A 155 -15.16 34.38 7.57
N THR A 156 -14.83 35.21 6.57
CA THR A 156 -14.89 36.65 6.71
C THR A 156 -16.36 36.99 6.84
N THR A 157 -16.81 37.28 8.06
CA THR A 157 -18.06 38.02 8.24
C THR A 157 -17.93 39.28 7.39
N GLY A 158 -18.68 39.35 6.29
CA GLY A 158 -18.56 40.43 5.31
C GLY A 158 -18.57 41.79 6.01
N ILE A 159 -17.56 42.62 5.72
CA ILE A 159 -17.40 43.95 6.32
C ILE A 159 -18.47 44.93 5.81
N LEU A 160 -19.25 44.54 4.80
CA LEU A 160 -20.37 45.31 4.27
C LEU A 160 -21.56 45.28 5.23
N LYS A 161 -21.59 46.24 6.14
CA LYS A 161 -22.80 46.67 6.83
C LYS A 161 -23.76 47.23 5.78
N LYS A 162 -25.06 46.90 5.86
CA LYS A 162 -26.09 47.53 5.01
C LYS A 162 -25.92 49.06 5.09
N GLN A 163 -25.53 49.68 3.98
CA GLN A 163 -25.46 51.13 3.88
C GLN A 163 -26.82 51.62 3.42
N ILE A 164 -27.60 52.14 4.36
CA ILE A 164 -28.86 52.82 4.06
C ILE A 164 -28.48 54.28 3.82
N TYR A 165 -28.72 54.78 2.60
CA TYR A 165 -28.56 56.19 2.28
C TYR A 165 -29.92 56.89 2.44
N GLU A 166 -30.03 57.75 3.44
CA GLU A 166 -31.15 58.68 3.57
C GLU A 166 -30.76 59.97 2.83
N ILE A 167 -31.55 60.33 1.81
CA ILE A 167 -31.34 61.53 1.01
C ILE A 167 -32.44 62.53 1.41
N ASP A 168 -32.10 63.49 2.28
CA ASP A 168 -33.02 64.55 2.75
C ASP A 168 -33.01 65.81 1.86
N ASN A 169 -32.66 65.66 0.57
CA ASN A 169 -32.62 66.78 -0.38
C ASN A 169 -33.88 66.79 -1.25
N ASP A 170 -34.76 67.77 -1.03
CA ASP A 170 -36.03 67.99 -1.76
C ASP A 170 -35.88 68.30 -3.27
N SER A 171 -34.64 68.37 -3.77
CA SER A 171 -34.33 68.66 -5.18
C SER A 171 -33.79 67.45 -5.96
N ALA A 172 -33.71 66.27 -5.33
CA ALA A 172 -33.35 65.03 -6.02
C ALA A 172 -34.58 64.44 -6.77
N PRO A 173 -34.41 63.85 -7.98
CA PRO A 173 -35.56 63.39 -8.79
C PRO A 173 -36.36 62.20 -8.22
N VAL A 174 -35.82 61.48 -7.22
CA VAL A 174 -36.50 60.35 -6.57
C VAL A 174 -36.19 60.42 -5.07
N SER A 175 -37.20 60.65 -4.23
CA SER A 175 -37.10 60.60 -2.78
C SER A 175 -37.48 59.21 -2.25
N GLY A 176 -36.55 58.54 -1.57
CA GLY A 176 -36.76 57.21 -1.02
C GLY A 176 -35.45 56.44 -0.78
N THR A 177 -35.53 55.33 -0.04
CA THR A 177 -34.39 54.44 0.24
C THR A 177 -34.10 53.57 -0.98
N SER A 178 -32.84 53.55 -1.45
CA SER A 178 -32.39 52.60 -2.47
C SER A 178 -31.67 51.42 -1.78
N GLU A 179 -32.18 50.20 -1.95
CA GLU A 179 -31.52 48.98 -1.44
C GLU A 179 -30.76 48.32 -2.60
N VAL A 180 -29.45 48.18 -2.45
CA VAL A 180 -28.59 47.47 -3.39
C VAL A 180 -28.46 46.03 -2.93
N VAL A 181 -29.13 45.10 -3.62
CA VAL A 181 -29.02 43.65 -3.40
C VAL A 181 -27.88 43.12 -4.27
N ILE A 182 -26.84 42.58 -3.65
CA ILE A 182 -25.74 41.90 -4.35
C ILE A 182 -26.11 40.42 -4.41
N GLU A 183 -26.51 39.94 -5.58
CA GLU A 183 -26.73 38.50 -5.81
C GLU A 183 -25.37 37.78 -5.91
N SER A 184 -25.25 36.66 -5.21
CA SER A 184 -24.08 35.78 -5.32
C SER A 184 -24.01 35.24 -6.75
N LEU A 185 -22.95 35.55 -7.49
CA LEU A 185 -22.62 34.87 -8.74
C LEU A 185 -22.14 33.45 -8.41
N ASP A 186 -23.06 32.57 -8.00
CA ASP A 186 -22.78 31.16 -7.82
C ASP A 186 -22.46 30.58 -9.21
N ASN A 187 -21.20 30.15 -9.37
CA ASN A 187 -20.71 29.62 -10.63
C ASN A 187 -21.60 28.43 -11.07
N PRO A 188 -22.32 28.50 -12.21
CA PRO A 188 -23.25 27.45 -12.61
C PRO A 188 -22.56 26.12 -12.98
N ASN A 189 -21.23 26.12 -13.06
CA ASN A 189 -20.39 24.95 -13.34
C ASN A 189 -19.75 24.33 -12.08
N THR A 190 -20.40 24.41 -10.91
CA THR A 190 -19.97 23.63 -9.75
C THR A 190 -20.26 22.14 -10.00
N PHE A 191 -19.25 21.43 -10.50
CA PHE A 191 -19.34 19.98 -10.66
C PHE A 191 -19.34 19.33 -9.27
N ASP A 192 -20.41 18.62 -8.94
CA ASP A 192 -20.46 17.79 -7.74
C ASP A 192 -19.52 16.59 -7.92
N LEU A 193 -18.29 16.75 -7.42
CA LEU A 193 -17.23 15.75 -7.50
C LEU A 193 -17.67 14.43 -6.86
N ASP A 194 -18.51 14.49 -5.83
CA ASP A 194 -19.04 13.30 -5.15
C ASP A 194 -20.04 12.54 -6.03
N ALA A 195 -20.80 13.24 -6.87
CA ALA A 195 -21.70 12.61 -7.85
C ALA A 195 -20.90 11.93 -8.98
N VAL A 196 -19.86 12.59 -9.48
CA VAL A 196 -18.98 12.04 -10.52
C VAL A 196 -18.23 10.81 -10.01
N THR A 197 -17.72 10.84 -8.78
CA THR A 197 -16.97 9.72 -8.19
C THR A 197 -17.85 8.52 -7.90
N LYS A 198 -19.09 8.74 -7.44
CA LYS A 198 -20.11 7.68 -7.32
C LYS A 198 -20.44 7.06 -8.68
N LYS A 199 -20.60 7.88 -9.73
CA LYS A 199 -20.85 7.40 -11.11
C LYS A 199 -19.70 6.58 -11.67
N MET A 200 -18.46 6.92 -11.30
CA MET A 200 -17.25 6.21 -11.73
C MET A 200 -16.83 5.09 -10.77
N ASN A 201 -17.60 4.84 -9.71
CA ASN A 201 -17.31 3.85 -8.66
C ASN A 201 -15.90 3.99 -8.08
N VAL A 202 -15.43 5.23 -7.90
CA VAL A 202 -14.09 5.56 -7.37
C VAL A 202 -14.19 5.93 -5.89
N ASP A 203 -13.38 5.29 -5.04
CA ASP A 203 -13.24 5.62 -3.63
C ASP A 203 -12.18 6.72 -3.43
N LEU A 204 -12.63 7.92 -3.06
CA LEU A 204 -11.76 9.05 -2.76
C LEU A 204 -11.30 9.14 -1.30
N SER A 205 -11.68 8.19 -0.42
CA SER A 205 -11.33 8.28 1.02
C SER A 205 -9.82 8.33 1.31
N LYS A 206 -8.99 7.89 0.37
CA LYS A 206 -7.52 7.81 0.51
C LYS A 206 -6.78 8.82 -0.37
N THR A 207 -7.48 9.76 -1.01
CA THR A 207 -6.85 10.73 -1.93
C THR A 207 -5.76 11.53 -1.25
N ASP A 208 -6.03 12.03 -0.05
CA ASP A 208 -5.10 12.87 0.72
C ASP A 208 -3.85 12.09 1.17
N ASP A 209 -4.04 10.83 1.56
CA ASP A 209 -2.95 9.92 1.92
C ASP A 209 -2.06 9.60 0.70
N VAL A 210 -2.68 9.34 -0.45
CA VAL A 210 -1.97 9.09 -1.71
C VAL A 210 -1.22 10.35 -2.15
N LEU A 211 -1.86 11.52 -2.09
CA LEU A 211 -1.27 12.80 -2.43
C LEU A 211 -0.07 13.12 -1.53
N SER A 212 -0.22 13.00 -0.22
CA SER A 212 0.88 13.23 0.74
C SER A 212 2.04 12.24 0.53
N SER A 213 1.74 10.97 0.25
CA SER A 213 2.77 9.96 -0.05
C SER A 213 3.52 10.26 -1.35
N SER A 214 2.82 10.79 -2.37
CA SER A 214 3.41 11.17 -3.66
C SER A 214 4.30 12.39 -3.51
N ILE A 215 3.82 13.43 -2.81
CA ILE A 215 4.60 14.64 -2.52
C ILE A 215 5.86 14.29 -1.73
N THR A 216 5.77 13.45 -0.69
CA THR A 216 6.95 13.05 0.09
C THR A 216 7.94 12.24 -0.76
N ARG A 217 7.46 11.37 -1.66
CA ARG A 217 8.30 10.64 -2.60
C ARG A 217 9.00 11.60 -3.58
N ALA A 218 8.27 12.52 -4.19
CA ALA A 218 8.81 13.52 -5.10
C ALA A 218 9.87 14.40 -4.41
N LYS A 219 9.58 14.89 -3.19
CA LYS A 219 10.55 15.63 -2.37
C LYS A 219 11.82 14.82 -2.08
N LYS A 220 11.70 13.52 -1.78
CA LYS A 220 12.88 12.64 -1.59
C LYS A 220 13.69 12.47 -2.88
N TYR A 221 13.03 12.33 -4.03
CA TYR A 221 13.70 12.24 -5.33
C TYR A 221 14.40 13.54 -5.71
N ALA A 222 13.74 14.69 -5.54
CA ALA A 222 14.35 16.00 -5.77
C ALA A 222 15.62 16.18 -4.92
N ARG A 223 15.57 15.76 -3.65
CA ARG A 223 16.73 15.74 -2.76
C ARG A 223 17.83 14.77 -3.22
N LEU A 224 17.46 13.57 -3.67
CA LEU A 224 18.41 12.59 -4.19
C LEU A 224 19.12 13.10 -5.45
N MET A 225 18.39 13.83 -6.28
CA MET A 225 18.89 14.41 -7.52
C MET A 225 19.64 15.74 -7.32
N GLY A 226 19.72 16.26 -6.09
CA GLY A 226 20.36 17.54 -5.80
C GLY A 226 19.63 18.74 -6.43
N MET A 227 18.36 18.57 -6.81
CA MET A 227 17.53 19.61 -7.45
C MET A 227 16.82 20.50 -6.41
N SER A 228 16.87 20.14 -5.14
CA SER A 228 16.25 20.92 -4.05
C SER A 228 17.33 21.46 -3.11
N ASP A 229 17.62 22.75 -3.21
CA ASP A 229 18.44 23.51 -2.25
C ASP A 229 17.62 24.18 -1.15
N SER A 230 16.28 24.09 -1.19
CA SER A 230 15.44 24.79 -0.20
C SER A 230 15.65 24.20 1.20
N PRO A 231 16.19 24.97 2.17
CA PRO A 231 16.42 24.52 3.54
C PRO A 231 15.11 24.59 4.33
N GLU A 232 14.07 23.89 3.89
CA GLU A 232 12.77 23.98 4.56
C GLU A 232 12.66 23.01 5.73
N GLU A 233 12.36 23.62 6.87
CA GLU A 233 11.90 23.04 8.13
C GLU A 233 12.32 21.59 8.35
N LYS A 234 13.47 21.42 9.00
CA LYS A 234 13.69 20.22 9.78
C LYS A 234 12.53 20.14 10.78
N GLU A 235 11.45 19.46 10.41
CA GLU A 235 10.58 18.79 11.37
C GLU A 235 11.55 18.21 12.37
N LYS A 236 11.46 18.64 13.64
CA LYS A 236 12.42 18.28 14.67
C LYS A 236 12.34 16.77 14.87
N VAL A 237 13.03 16.01 14.02
CA VAL A 237 13.23 14.58 14.19
C VAL A 237 14.04 14.51 15.45
N SER A 238 13.35 14.23 16.56
CA SER A 238 13.94 14.20 17.88
C SER A 238 15.11 13.24 17.79
N LYS A 239 16.34 13.76 17.89
CA LYS A 239 17.54 12.93 17.84
C LYS A 239 17.33 11.82 18.87
N PRO A 240 17.49 10.52 18.52
CA PRO A 240 17.26 9.44 19.47
C PRO A 240 18.13 9.72 20.69
N LYS A 241 17.50 9.86 21.87
CA LYS A 241 18.20 10.17 23.12
C LYS A 241 19.35 9.17 23.26
N LYS A 242 20.59 9.67 23.33
CA LYS A 242 21.78 8.82 23.55
C LYS A 242 21.46 7.90 24.73
N LYS A 243 21.46 6.58 24.51
CA LYS A 243 21.21 5.61 25.58
C LYS A 243 22.33 5.80 26.59
N LYS A 244 22.04 6.43 27.73
CA LYS A 244 22.97 6.45 28.86
C LYS A 244 23.07 4.98 29.30
N PHE A 245 24.24 4.37 29.11
CA PHE A 245 24.55 3.03 29.61
C PHE A 245 24.66 3.09 31.14
N ARG A 246 23.55 3.39 31.81
CA ARG A 246 23.39 3.26 33.25
C ARG A 246 22.61 1.98 33.50
N TYR A 247 23.09 1.16 34.42
CA TYR A 247 22.32 0.03 34.90
C TYR A 247 21.01 0.54 35.51
N LEU A 248 19.89 0.02 35.03
CA LEU A 248 18.59 0.26 35.63
C LEU A 248 18.62 -0.24 37.07
N SER A 249 18.09 0.55 38.01
CA SER A 249 17.92 0.11 39.39
C SER A 249 16.99 -1.11 39.45
N LYS A 250 16.99 -1.85 40.58
CA LYS A 250 16.12 -3.01 40.75
C LYS A 250 14.64 -2.65 40.57
N THR A 251 14.22 -1.48 41.05
CA THR A 251 12.84 -0.98 40.91
C THR A 251 12.51 -0.60 39.46
N GLU A 252 13.40 0.11 38.76
CA GLU A 252 13.25 0.46 37.35
C GLU A 252 13.16 -0.79 36.45
N ARG A 253 13.96 -1.83 36.74
CA ARG A 253 13.95 -3.11 36.01
C ARG A 253 12.64 -3.86 36.20
N LYS A 254 12.12 -3.89 37.44
CA LYS A 254 10.82 -4.51 37.76
C LYS A 254 9.69 -3.83 36.99
N MET A 255 9.67 -2.50 36.95
CA MET A 255 8.67 -1.72 36.21
C MET A 255 8.77 -1.93 34.69
N LYS A 256 9.99 -1.99 34.14
CA LYS A 256 10.20 -2.27 32.71
C LYS A 256 9.68 -3.66 32.32
N ASN A 257 10.02 -4.68 33.11
CA ASN A 257 9.55 -6.05 32.88
C ASN A 257 8.02 -6.14 32.98
N MET A 258 7.40 -5.43 33.93
CA MET A 258 5.94 -5.38 34.03
C MET A 258 5.31 -4.72 32.79
N LYS A 259 5.88 -3.61 32.30
CA LYS A 259 5.42 -2.94 31.08
C LYS A 259 5.58 -3.81 29.84
N GLU A 260 6.67 -4.58 29.72
CA GLU A 260 6.88 -5.53 28.63
C GLU A 260 5.86 -6.68 28.67
N LYS A 261 5.59 -7.25 29.85
CA LYS A 261 4.53 -8.26 30.04
C LYS A 261 3.14 -7.73 29.69
N ASN A 262 2.81 -6.50 30.09
CA ASN A 262 1.52 -5.90 29.75
C ASN A 262 1.39 -5.62 28.24
N LYS A 263 2.48 -5.24 27.58
CA LYS A 263 2.51 -5.07 26.12
C LYS A 263 2.33 -6.39 25.38
N SER A 264 3.00 -7.46 25.82
CA SER A 264 2.81 -8.78 25.21
C SER A 264 1.39 -9.29 25.43
N PHE A 265 0.82 -9.09 26.62
CA PHE A 265 -0.58 -9.43 26.90
C PHE A 265 -1.57 -8.67 26.02
N LYS A 266 -1.41 -7.35 25.86
CA LYS A 266 -2.26 -6.54 24.96
C LYS A 266 -2.15 -6.96 23.50
N LYS A 267 -0.96 -7.36 23.03
CA LYS A 267 -0.79 -7.89 21.67
C LYS A 267 -1.56 -9.20 21.48
N ARG A 268 -1.47 -10.12 22.44
CA ARG A 268 -2.19 -11.40 22.42
C ARG A 268 -3.72 -11.26 22.52
N LYS A 269 -4.22 -10.13 23.02
CA LYS A 269 -5.66 -9.80 23.08
C LYS A 269 -6.19 -9.07 21.84
N LYS A 270 -5.30 -8.64 20.94
CA LYS A 270 -5.67 -7.87 19.73
C LYS A 270 -5.75 -8.76 18.48
N GLU A 271 -5.26 -9.99 18.58
CA GLU A 271 -5.64 -11.13 17.73
C GLU A 271 -6.89 -11.78 18.32
#